data_AF-A0A136J7S4-F1
#
_entry.id   AF-A0A136J7S4-F1
#
_cell.length_a   1.000
_cell.length_b   1.000
_cell.length_c   1.000
_cell.angle_alpha   90.00
_cell.angle_beta   90.00
_cell.angle_gamma   90.00
#
_symmetry.space_group_name_H-M   'P 1'
#
loop_
_entity.id
_entity.type
_entity.pdbx_description
1 polymer ?
#
loop_
_entity_poly.entity_id
_entity_poly.type
_entity_poly.pdbx_seq_one_letter_code
_entity_poly.pdbx_strand_id
1 'polypeptide(L)'
;MTTDQVEQPPAAAAPAQPEAQSQPEAQSQPEAQSQPEAQSQPETKSQPEAAPKSDQNAKSDKKKSNAKADTPATEGGAPKLTGAELKAKAKAEKAARRAQAKSSKDQAKGEAAVSSNPVQLGPSAAEVKAGKGKGGRQDTVAGAAAASKNAGFKTSVAPLPVEPKNIIPECFSHLSMAKRIPMTQADKDVHPTVLALGQQMGTFAIDESILRLKATLLAFKKVITSYNTPPGNTLARHLTPHVLNPQIEYLTACRPMCFSMGNAIRWLKLQVSKIDPDFAEHEAKKLLCESIDNFIQERITMADIVIMEQVGKKIRDGDVLLIHGRSTLIERTLLGAYKEGKKFSVFIVDDPYARTGQDLAKTLTVAGIKVTYCGDFGGLRSHIQEADKILLSAESMFNNGSMYGRSGSCDIAVAAKEVGKPVIALCETINITERVTTDSVTYNEIDPERSSAAAFRLLFDTTPAQYLSMVITELGSVQPTSVSDLLRKLEESN
;
A
#
# COMPACT_ATOMS: atom_id res chain seq x y z
N MET A 1 72.19 26.18 67.40
CA MET A 1 72.37 25.05 66.46
C MET A 1 72.23 25.59 65.04
N THR A 2 72.93 25.00 64.09
CA THR A 2 73.21 25.55 62.75
C THR A 2 72.47 24.78 61.65
N THR A 3 71.98 25.54 60.65
CA THR A 3 71.68 25.14 59.25
C THR A 3 70.68 23.98 59.07
N ASP A 4 70.20 23.57 57.87
CA ASP A 4 70.60 23.86 56.48
C ASP A 4 69.42 23.85 55.46
N GLN A 5 69.69 24.11 54.17
CA GLN A 5 68.72 24.03 53.05
C GLN A 5 68.86 22.75 52.19
N VAL A 6 67.75 22.17 51.72
CA VAL A 6 67.64 21.08 50.71
C VAL A 6 66.22 21.12 50.10
N GLU A 7 65.87 20.81 48.83
CA GLU A 7 66.49 20.93 47.48
C GLU A 7 65.36 20.66 46.42
N GLN A 8 65.66 20.69 45.11
CA GLN A 8 64.86 20.10 44.02
C GLN A 8 65.76 19.24 43.13
N PRO A 9 65.33 18.05 42.67
CA PRO A 9 65.10 17.81 41.22
C PRO A 9 64.06 16.67 40.93
N PRO A 10 63.95 16.08 39.72
CA PRO A 10 63.62 16.67 38.41
C PRO A 10 62.43 15.94 37.72
N ALA A 11 62.15 16.28 36.46
CA ALA A 11 61.16 15.59 35.61
C ALA A 11 61.68 14.28 34.96
N ALA A 12 60.77 13.42 34.49
CA ALA A 12 61.05 12.15 33.81
C ALA A 12 60.27 12.01 32.47
N ALA A 13 60.75 11.14 31.57
CA ALA A 13 60.41 11.17 30.13
C ALA A 13 59.41 10.09 29.66
N ALA A 14 58.97 10.21 28.41
CA ALA A 14 58.09 9.27 27.73
C ALA A 14 58.83 8.04 27.14
N PRO A 15 58.18 6.87 27.00
CA PRO A 15 58.74 5.69 26.35
C PRO A 15 58.56 5.72 24.82
N ALA A 16 59.46 5.05 24.09
CA ALA A 16 59.38 4.83 22.64
C ALA A 16 59.45 3.31 22.31
N GLN A 17 58.92 2.92 21.16
CA GLN A 17 59.03 1.56 20.57
C GLN A 17 59.14 1.63 19.02
N PRO A 18 59.63 0.56 18.34
CA PRO A 18 60.65 0.76 17.30
C PRO A 18 60.28 0.41 15.83
N GLU A 19 61.29 0.67 14.99
CA GLU A 19 61.57 0.26 13.59
C GLU A 19 61.37 -1.25 13.27
N ALA A 20 61.28 -1.74 12.01
CA ALA A 20 61.04 -1.18 10.66
C ALA A 20 60.91 -2.34 9.60
N GLN A 21 60.97 -2.01 8.29
CA GLN A 21 61.03 -2.90 7.09
C GLN A 21 59.65 -3.46 6.59
N SER A 22 59.35 -3.58 5.27
CA SER A 22 60.01 -3.14 4.01
C SER A 22 59.00 -3.06 2.83
N GLN A 23 59.37 -2.44 1.68
CA GLN A 23 58.55 -2.29 0.44
C GLN A 23 58.97 -3.29 -0.67
N PRO A 24 58.23 -3.45 -1.80
CA PRO A 24 58.19 -2.53 -2.98
C PRO A 24 56.76 -2.00 -3.31
N GLU A 25 56.52 -0.82 -3.92
CA GLU A 25 56.69 -0.39 -5.35
C GLU A 25 55.79 -1.14 -6.37
N ALA A 26 55.12 -0.52 -7.37
CA ALA A 26 54.94 0.91 -7.73
C ALA A 26 53.75 1.11 -8.74
N GLN A 27 53.60 2.33 -9.29
CA GLN A 27 52.69 2.81 -10.38
C GLN A 27 51.24 3.18 -10.01
N SER A 28 50.63 4.27 -10.52
CA SER A 28 51.14 5.63 -10.84
C SER A 28 49.98 6.65 -11.04
N GLN A 29 50.27 7.92 -10.73
CA GLN A 29 49.44 9.14 -10.83
C GLN A 29 49.06 9.56 -12.29
N PRO A 30 48.23 10.61 -12.58
CA PRO A 30 48.12 11.88 -11.83
C PRO A 30 46.73 12.54 -11.65
N GLU A 31 46.75 13.63 -10.86
CA GLU A 31 45.67 14.59 -10.59
C GLU A 31 45.65 15.75 -11.61
N ALA A 32 44.63 16.63 -11.52
CA ALA A 32 44.65 17.99 -12.07
C ALA A 32 43.84 18.95 -11.16
N GLN A 33 44.27 20.21 -11.04
CA GLN A 33 43.78 21.17 -10.04
C GLN A 33 43.08 22.41 -10.65
N SER A 34 42.19 23.02 -9.84
CA SER A 34 41.82 24.46 -9.79
C SER A 34 41.46 25.26 -11.05
N GLN A 35 40.18 25.70 -11.12
CA GLN A 35 39.66 27.11 -11.11
C GLN A 35 40.37 28.23 -11.94
N PRO A 36 39.63 29.26 -12.46
CA PRO A 36 38.75 30.13 -11.66
C PRO A 36 37.46 30.68 -12.36
N GLU A 37 36.84 31.68 -11.73
CA GLU A 37 35.55 32.31 -12.06
C GLU A 37 35.64 33.49 -13.08
N ALA A 38 34.52 33.82 -13.75
CA ALA A 38 34.18 35.18 -14.20
C ALA A 38 32.66 35.29 -14.53
N GLN A 39 32.12 36.52 -14.54
CA GLN A 39 30.68 36.82 -14.72
C GLN A 39 30.38 37.56 -16.04
N SER A 40 29.22 37.35 -16.66
CA SER A 40 28.31 38.41 -17.18
C SER A 40 27.07 37.88 -17.93
N GLN A 41 26.01 38.70 -17.97
CA GLN A 41 24.81 38.63 -18.83
C GLN A 41 24.74 39.94 -19.67
N PRO A 42 23.70 40.28 -20.48
CA PRO A 42 22.46 39.59 -20.90
C PRO A 42 22.38 39.50 -22.47
N GLU A 43 21.32 39.65 -23.29
CA GLU A 43 19.90 40.09 -23.21
C GLU A 43 18.97 39.37 -24.24
N THR A 44 17.71 39.12 -23.81
CA THR A 44 16.42 39.25 -24.56
C THR A 44 16.03 38.48 -25.84
N LYS A 45 14.75 38.00 -25.81
CA LYS A 45 13.67 38.09 -26.85
C LYS A 45 13.88 37.32 -28.19
N SER A 46 12.85 36.80 -28.88
CA SER A 46 11.39 36.79 -28.66
C SER A 46 10.68 35.66 -29.46
N GLN A 47 9.47 35.28 -29.03
CA GLN A 47 8.42 34.56 -29.81
C GLN A 47 7.62 35.56 -30.70
N PRO A 48 6.57 35.19 -31.49
CA PRO A 48 5.99 33.86 -31.86
C PRO A 48 5.80 33.69 -33.40
N GLU A 49 4.79 32.89 -33.82
CA GLU A 49 4.12 32.85 -35.14
C GLU A 49 4.87 32.16 -36.31
N ALA A 50 4.20 31.53 -37.31
CA ALA A 50 2.84 30.99 -37.41
C ALA A 50 2.78 29.87 -38.52
N ALA A 51 1.65 29.20 -38.67
CA ALA A 51 1.41 28.15 -39.69
C ALA A 51 0.74 28.74 -40.97
N PRO A 52 0.23 27.96 -41.97
CA PRO A 52 0.36 26.53 -42.31
C PRO A 52 0.64 26.31 -43.85
N LYS A 53 0.30 25.11 -44.39
CA LYS A 53 0.07 24.75 -45.82
C LYS A 53 1.32 24.50 -46.70
N SER A 54 1.25 23.72 -47.80
CA SER A 54 0.35 22.61 -48.21
C SER A 54 0.93 21.89 -49.45
N ASP A 55 0.41 20.70 -49.80
CA ASP A 55 0.46 20.08 -51.15
C ASP A 55 1.86 19.69 -51.73
N GLN A 56 2.02 18.81 -52.74
CA GLN A 56 1.25 17.63 -53.17
C GLN A 56 2.12 16.65 -53.99
N ASN A 57 1.85 15.34 -53.86
CA ASN A 57 1.85 14.34 -54.95
C ASN A 57 3.21 13.94 -55.63
N ALA A 58 3.12 13.09 -56.66
CA ALA A 58 4.15 12.65 -57.62
C ALA A 58 5.18 11.56 -57.21
N LYS A 59 4.69 10.32 -57.26
CA LYS A 59 5.38 9.02 -57.47
C LYS A 59 6.71 9.05 -58.26
N SER A 60 7.61 8.10 -57.97
CA SER A 60 8.34 7.38 -59.02
C SER A 60 8.64 5.92 -58.63
N ASP A 61 8.43 4.99 -59.56
CA ASP A 61 8.70 3.55 -59.40
C ASP A 61 10.19 3.22 -59.60
N LYS A 62 10.67 2.14 -58.95
CA LYS A 62 11.71 1.29 -59.53
C LYS A 62 11.55 -0.18 -59.11
N LYS A 63 11.66 -1.06 -60.11
CA LYS A 63 11.23 -2.47 -60.03
C LYS A 63 12.30 -3.40 -60.62
N LYS A 64 12.60 -4.50 -59.93
CA LYS A 64 13.27 -5.72 -60.43
C LYS A 64 12.57 -6.91 -59.74
N SER A 65 12.03 -7.95 -60.41
CA SER A 65 12.58 -8.88 -61.41
C SER A 65 13.66 -9.78 -60.80
N ASN A 66 13.64 -11.13 -60.86
CA ASN A 66 12.90 -12.13 -61.65
C ASN A 66 13.02 -13.52 -60.94
N ALA A 67 12.43 -14.67 -61.34
CA ALA A 67 11.22 -15.01 -62.14
C ALA A 67 10.99 -16.55 -62.18
N LYS A 68 9.72 -16.98 -62.40
CA LYS A 68 9.25 -18.27 -63.00
C LYS A 68 9.64 -19.59 -62.28
N ALA A 69 9.03 -20.75 -62.56
CA ALA A 69 8.06 -21.23 -63.59
C ALA A 69 7.18 -22.38 -62.99
N ASP A 70 6.18 -23.01 -63.63
CA ASP A 70 5.19 -22.67 -64.69
C ASP A 70 4.00 -23.68 -64.55
N THR A 71 2.93 -23.55 -65.35
CA THR A 71 1.59 -24.21 -65.18
C THR A 71 1.48 -25.68 -65.67
N PRO A 72 0.39 -26.47 -65.38
CA PRO A 72 -0.97 -26.28 -65.93
C PRO A 72 -2.14 -26.44 -64.92
N ALA A 73 -3.39 -26.33 -65.39
CA ALA A 73 -4.59 -26.13 -64.56
C ALA A 73 -5.71 -27.16 -64.79
N THR A 74 -6.70 -27.18 -63.87
CA THR A 74 -8.06 -27.72 -64.04
C THR A 74 -9.08 -26.89 -63.25
N GLU A 75 -10.33 -26.92 -63.66
CA GLU A 75 -11.38 -25.99 -63.21
C GLU A 75 -12.19 -26.51 -62.00
N GLY A 76 -12.80 -25.59 -61.23
CA GLY A 76 -13.66 -25.92 -60.08
C GLY A 76 -14.02 -24.69 -59.24
N GLY A 77 -15.04 -23.93 -59.67
CA GLY A 77 -15.37 -22.63 -59.08
C GLY A 77 -16.36 -22.67 -57.90
N ALA A 78 -16.07 -21.89 -56.85
CA ALA A 78 -17.05 -21.41 -55.87
C ALA A 78 -16.62 -20.03 -55.34
N PRO A 79 -17.48 -19.00 -55.32
CA PRO A 79 -17.09 -17.66 -54.89
C PRO A 79 -16.91 -17.57 -53.37
N LYS A 80 -15.78 -17.02 -52.92
CA LYS A 80 -15.57 -16.70 -51.51
C LYS A 80 -16.39 -15.47 -51.12
N LEU A 81 -17.40 -15.67 -50.26
CA LEU A 81 -18.19 -14.61 -49.64
C LEU A 81 -17.29 -13.58 -48.94
N THR A 82 -17.67 -12.31 -49.02
CA THR A 82 -16.91 -11.20 -48.44
C THR A 82 -17.09 -11.12 -46.92
N GLY A 83 -16.15 -10.46 -46.24
CA GLY A 83 -16.19 -10.29 -44.78
C GLY A 83 -17.40 -9.51 -44.24
N ALA A 84 -18.14 -8.80 -45.10
CA ALA A 84 -19.41 -8.15 -44.75
C ALA A 84 -20.54 -9.18 -44.61
N GLU A 85 -20.62 -10.15 -45.52
CA GLU A 85 -21.68 -11.16 -45.56
C GLU A 85 -21.57 -12.17 -44.41
N LEU A 86 -20.33 -12.51 -44.00
CA LEU A 86 -20.09 -13.31 -42.79
C LEU A 86 -20.54 -12.57 -41.52
N LYS A 87 -20.28 -11.26 -41.42
CA LYS A 87 -20.78 -10.44 -40.30
C LYS A 87 -22.31 -10.31 -40.31
N ALA A 88 -22.94 -10.25 -41.49
CA ALA A 88 -24.39 -10.25 -41.62
C ALA A 88 -25.01 -11.58 -41.12
N LYS A 89 -24.48 -12.74 -41.56
CA LYS A 89 -24.93 -14.06 -41.10
C LYS A 89 -24.76 -14.23 -39.58
N ALA A 90 -23.60 -13.89 -39.02
CA ALA A 90 -23.36 -13.98 -37.57
C ALA A 90 -24.31 -13.08 -36.75
N LYS A 91 -24.68 -11.90 -37.27
CA LYS A 91 -25.66 -11.01 -36.62
C LYS A 91 -27.08 -11.57 -36.69
N ALA A 92 -27.47 -12.18 -37.81
CA ALA A 92 -28.77 -12.83 -37.99
C ALA A 92 -28.92 -14.07 -37.09
N GLU A 93 -27.90 -14.93 -37.02
CA GLU A 93 -27.89 -16.12 -36.16
C GLU A 93 -28.01 -15.74 -34.67
N LYS A 94 -27.26 -14.73 -34.23
CA LYS A 94 -27.33 -14.21 -32.85
C LYS A 94 -28.68 -13.55 -32.52
N ALA A 95 -29.43 -13.08 -33.52
CA ALA A 95 -30.81 -12.62 -33.36
C ALA A 95 -31.80 -13.79 -33.27
N ALA A 96 -31.69 -14.79 -34.15
CA ALA A 96 -32.53 -16.00 -34.13
C ALA A 96 -32.39 -16.75 -32.79
N ARG A 97 -31.16 -16.93 -32.30
CA ARG A 97 -30.88 -17.58 -31.00
C ARG A 97 -31.43 -16.80 -29.80
N ARG A 98 -31.58 -15.47 -29.92
CA ARG A 98 -32.27 -14.61 -28.92
C ARG A 98 -33.80 -14.71 -29.00
N ALA A 99 -34.37 -14.96 -30.18
CA ALA A 99 -35.81 -15.21 -30.33
C ALA A 99 -36.19 -16.58 -29.72
N GLN A 100 -35.44 -17.64 -30.04
CA GLN A 100 -35.65 -18.98 -29.49
C GLN A 100 -35.54 -19.03 -27.96
N ALA A 101 -34.60 -18.27 -27.37
CA ALA A 101 -34.45 -18.12 -25.93
C ALA A 101 -35.56 -17.29 -25.24
N LYS A 102 -36.45 -16.64 -26.01
CA LYS A 102 -37.68 -16.03 -25.51
C LYS A 102 -38.84 -17.02 -25.53
N SER A 103 -39.07 -17.69 -26.66
CA SER A 103 -40.17 -18.67 -26.81
C SER A 103 -40.09 -19.83 -25.80
N SER A 104 -38.89 -20.27 -25.42
CA SER A 104 -38.73 -21.32 -24.40
C SER A 104 -39.04 -20.86 -22.96
N LYS A 105 -39.15 -19.56 -22.70
CA LYS A 105 -39.43 -19.03 -21.36
C LYS A 105 -40.92 -18.84 -21.08
N ASP A 106 -41.73 -18.67 -22.12
CA ASP A 106 -43.18 -18.48 -22.00
C ASP A 106 -43.95 -19.83 -21.93
N GLN A 107 -43.36 -20.95 -22.38
CA GLN A 107 -43.96 -22.29 -22.21
C GLN A 107 -43.81 -22.88 -20.79
N ALA A 108 -42.84 -22.42 -19.99
CA ALA A 108 -42.58 -22.95 -18.64
C ALA A 108 -43.50 -22.38 -17.54
N LYS A 109 -44.67 -21.85 -17.91
CA LYS A 109 -45.61 -21.17 -16.99
C LYS A 109 -47.08 -21.59 -17.14
N GLY A 110 -47.35 -22.66 -17.89
CA GLY A 110 -48.68 -23.07 -18.34
C GLY A 110 -49.26 -24.35 -17.73
N GLU A 111 -48.73 -24.86 -16.61
CA GLU A 111 -49.12 -26.21 -16.14
C GLU A 111 -49.17 -26.35 -14.59
N ALA A 112 -50.01 -25.54 -13.93
CA ALA A 112 -50.33 -25.67 -12.49
C ALA A 112 -51.61 -24.92 -12.06
N ALA A 113 -52.77 -25.16 -12.69
CA ALA A 113 -54.01 -24.45 -12.35
C ALA A 113 -55.32 -25.21 -12.69
N VAL A 114 -55.79 -26.09 -11.80
CA VAL A 114 -57.18 -26.62 -11.81
C VAL A 114 -57.67 -26.80 -10.36
N SER A 115 -58.88 -26.30 -10.06
CA SER A 115 -59.58 -26.33 -8.75
C SER A 115 -58.91 -25.58 -7.58
N SER A 116 -59.62 -24.84 -6.71
CA SER A 116 -61.03 -24.40 -6.73
C SER A 116 -61.22 -23.09 -5.96
N ASN A 117 -62.26 -22.32 -6.33
CA ASN A 117 -62.68 -21.02 -5.78
C ASN A 117 -64.05 -21.19 -5.06
N PRO A 118 -64.66 -20.15 -4.43
CA PRO A 118 -64.10 -19.02 -3.66
C PRO A 118 -64.92 -18.63 -2.39
N VAL A 119 -64.30 -17.89 -1.44
CA VAL A 119 -64.96 -16.90 -0.54
C VAL A 119 -63.90 -15.84 -0.23
N GLN A 120 -63.94 -14.54 -0.59
CA GLN A 120 -64.98 -13.49 -0.64
C GLN A 120 -65.28 -12.79 0.69
N LEU A 121 -64.53 -11.71 1.00
CA LEU A 121 -65.06 -10.36 1.35
C LEU A 121 -63.94 -9.31 1.44
N GLY A 122 -64.32 -8.02 1.48
CA GLY A 122 -63.47 -6.85 1.15
C GLY A 122 -63.13 -5.87 2.30
N PRO A 123 -62.72 -4.61 2.00
CA PRO A 123 -61.80 -3.84 2.87
C PRO A 123 -62.28 -2.47 3.40
N SER A 124 -61.61 -1.99 4.47
CA SER A 124 -61.39 -0.58 4.92
C SER A 124 -60.31 -0.60 6.03
N ALA A 125 -59.40 0.36 6.28
CA ALA A 125 -59.28 1.83 6.08
C ALA A 125 -59.75 2.70 7.28
N ALA A 126 -58.99 3.78 7.59
CA ALA A 126 -59.18 4.76 8.71
C ALA A 126 -59.00 4.18 10.15
N GLU A 127 -58.82 4.90 11.29
CA GLU A 127 -58.31 6.24 11.72
C GLU A 127 -58.15 6.18 13.29
N VAL A 128 -57.48 7.04 14.10
CA VAL A 128 -56.38 8.04 13.98
C VAL A 128 -55.98 8.56 15.40
N LYS A 129 -54.83 9.26 15.57
CA LYS A 129 -54.41 10.07 16.76
C LYS A 129 -54.17 9.26 18.08
N ALA A 130 -53.72 9.83 19.21
CA ALA A 130 -52.61 10.77 19.50
C ALA A 130 -52.38 10.88 21.04
N GLY A 131 -51.28 11.49 21.49
CA GLY A 131 -51.00 11.81 22.92
C GLY A 131 -49.86 10.96 23.55
N LYS A 132 -48.79 11.43 24.20
CA LYS A 132 -48.30 12.72 24.76
C LYS A 132 -48.50 12.91 26.28
N GLY A 133 -47.40 12.77 27.04
CA GLY A 133 -47.27 13.00 28.49
C GLY A 133 -46.31 11.96 29.12
N LYS A 134 -45.11 12.21 29.67
CA LYS A 134 -44.35 13.36 30.23
C LYS A 134 -44.37 13.46 31.77
N GLY A 135 -43.24 13.07 32.39
CA GLY A 135 -42.78 13.60 33.68
C GLY A 135 -42.82 12.65 34.88
N GLY A 136 -41.81 12.75 35.76
CA GLY A 136 -41.72 12.02 37.03
C GLY A 136 -40.26 11.76 37.44
N ARG A 137 -39.75 12.49 38.45
CA ARG A 137 -38.37 12.37 38.98
C ARG A 137 -38.35 12.80 40.44
N GLN A 138 -37.97 11.91 41.37
CA GLN A 138 -37.45 12.32 42.67
C GLN A 138 -36.67 11.20 43.39
N ASP A 139 -35.71 11.62 44.20
CA ASP A 139 -34.77 10.80 44.97
C ASP A 139 -35.27 10.55 46.41
N THR A 140 -34.75 9.53 47.09
CA THR A 140 -34.52 9.55 48.57
C THR A 140 -33.56 8.43 49.00
N VAL A 141 -33.13 8.43 50.27
CA VAL A 141 -31.81 7.90 50.70
C VAL A 141 -31.89 7.09 52.02
N ALA A 142 -30.93 6.17 52.20
CA ALA A 142 -30.52 5.46 53.43
C ALA A 142 -31.39 4.29 53.97
N GLY A 143 -30.71 3.37 54.67
CA GLY A 143 -31.30 2.25 55.42
C GLY A 143 -30.52 0.95 55.28
N ALA A 144 -29.57 0.67 56.20
CA ALA A 144 -28.78 -0.56 56.20
C ALA A 144 -29.14 -1.47 57.39
N ALA A 145 -29.41 -2.76 57.12
CA ALA A 145 -29.48 -3.83 58.12
C ALA A 145 -29.15 -5.17 57.45
N ALA A 146 -28.49 -6.09 58.16
CA ALA A 146 -28.00 -7.35 57.60
C ALA A 146 -28.86 -8.56 57.98
N ALA A 147 -29.07 -9.47 57.04
CA ALA A 147 -29.58 -10.82 57.28
C ALA A 147 -29.02 -11.80 56.24
N SER A 148 -28.07 -12.65 56.64
CA SER A 148 -27.47 -13.65 55.75
C SER A 148 -28.35 -14.90 55.64
N LYS A 149 -28.74 -15.27 54.41
CA LYS A 149 -29.28 -16.60 54.07
C LYS A 149 -28.81 -17.02 52.68
N ASN A 150 -28.43 -18.30 52.54
CA ASN A 150 -27.95 -18.86 51.28
C ASN A 150 -29.01 -18.84 50.18
N ALA A 151 -28.64 -18.39 48.99
CA ALA A 151 -29.32 -18.66 47.73
C ALA A 151 -28.26 -19.00 46.66
N GLY A 152 -28.55 -19.99 45.81
CA GLY A 152 -27.55 -20.52 44.87
C GLY A 152 -27.12 -19.48 43.82
N PHE A 153 -25.80 -19.30 43.66
CA PHE A 153 -25.22 -18.32 42.76
C PHE A 153 -25.36 -18.75 41.28
N LYS A 154 -26.55 -18.53 40.71
CA LYS A 154 -26.72 -18.53 39.25
C LYS A 154 -26.01 -17.29 38.71
N THR A 155 -24.90 -17.50 38.00
CA THR A 155 -24.21 -16.47 37.23
C THR A 155 -25.10 -15.96 36.10
N SER A 156 -25.92 -14.96 36.42
CA SER A 156 -26.52 -14.08 35.42
C SER A 156 -25.39 -13.32 34.73
N VAL A 157 -24.85 -13.91 33.65
CA VAL A 157 -23.96 -13.22 32.73
C VAL A 157 -24.69 -11.96 32.28
N ALA A 158 -24.19 -10.79 32.69
CA ALA A 158 -24.75 -9.53 32.26
C ALA A 158 -24.74 -9.49 30.72
N PRO A 159 -25.81 -9.00 30.06
CA PRO A 159 -25.77 -8.82 28.62
C PRO A 159 -24.52 -8.05 28.24
N LEU A 160 -23.71 -8.61 27.34
CA LEU A 160 -22.58 -7.89 26.76
C LEU A 160 -23.11 -6.53 26.26
N PRO A 161 -22.41 -5.42 26.51
CA PRO A 161 -22.82 -4.12 25.99
C PRO A 161 -23.09 -4.28 24.50
N VAL A 162 -24.30 -3.86 24.06
CA VAL A 162 -24.64 -3.90 22.64
C VAL A 162 -23.62 -3.02 21.94
N GLU A 163 -22.69 -3.64 21.20
CA GLU A 163 -21.63 -2.90 20.51
C GLU A 163 -22.30 -1.81 19.68
N PRO A 164 -21.85 -0.54 19.80
CA PRO A 164 -22.43 0.55 19.05
C PRO A 164 -22.28 0.17 17.58
N LYS A 165 -23.40 -0.02 16.88
CA LYS A 165 -23.36 -0.44 15.48
C LYS A 165 -22.56 0.60 14.71
N ASN A 166 -21.45 0.18 14.11
CA ASN A 166 -20.59 1.03 13.30
C ASN A 166 -21.35 1.46 12.03
N ILE A 167 -22.15 2.53 12.18
CA ILE A 167 -22.98 3.11 11.14
C ILE A 167 -22.09 4.02 10.30
N ILE A 168 -21.72 3.53 9.12
CA ILE A 168 -21.13 4.34 8.06
C ILE A 168 -22.28 5.10 7.39
N PRO A 169 -22.21 6.43 7.20
CA PRO A 169 -23.23 7.19 6.47
C PRO A 169 -23.35 6.71 5.02
N GLU A 170 -24.55 6.78 4.43
CA GLU A 170 -24.85 6.21 3.11
C GLU A 170 -23.93 6.73 1.99
N CYS A 171 -23.58 8.02 2.02
CA CYS A 171 -22.64 8.67 1.10
C CYS A 171 -21.18 8.18 1.22
N PHE A 172 -20.87 7.36 2.23
CA PHE A 172 -19.58 6.70 2.43
C PHE A 172 -19.70 5.18 2.47
N SER A 173 -20.85 4.60 2.07
CA SER A 173 -21.11 3.15 2.11
C SER A 173 -20.21 2.30 1.21
N HIS A 174 -19.46 2.91 0.29
CA HIS A 174 -18.40 2.28 -0.50
C HIS A 174 -17.08 2.16 0.25
N LEU A 175 -16.87 2.94 1.31
CA LEU A 175 -15.68 2.84 2.15
C LEU A 175 -15.70 1.56 2.97
N SER A 176 -14.50 1.07 3.24
CA SER A 176 -14.27 -0.23 3.86
C SER A 176 -13.69 -0.08 5.26
N MET A 177 -13.88 -1.09 6.10
CA MET A 177 -13.56 -1.07 7.53
C MET A 177 -13.11 -2.47 7.94
N ALA A 178 -12.07 -2.56 8.79
CA ALA A 178 -11.62 -3.81 9.35
C ALA A 178 -12.71 -4.51 10.18
N LYS A 179 -12.75 -5.85 10.14
CA LYS A 179 -13.74 -6.69 10.83
C LYS A 179 -13.03 -7.78 11.62
N ARG A 180 -13.37 -7.88 12.91
CA ARG A 180 -12.86 -8.91 13.82
C ARG A 180 -13.62 -10.22 13.61
N ILE A 181 -13.30 -10.95 12.53
CA ILE A 181 -13.97 -12.22 12.20
C ILE A 181 -13.59 -13.31 13.24
N PRO A 182 -14.56 -13.91 13.95
CA PRO A 182 -14.31 -15.04 14.84
C PRO A 182 -13.84 -16.27 14.05
N MET A 183 -12.92 -17.06 14.60
CA MET A 183 -12.43 -18.29 13.94
C MET A 183 -13.57 -19.29 13.60
N THR A 184 -14.67 -19.25 14.34
CA THR A 184 -15.88 -20.08 14.11
C THR A 184 -16.73 -19.64 12.91
N GLN A 185 -16.46 -18.47 12.33
CA GLN A 185 -17.15 -17.92 11.16
C GLN A 185 -16.28 -17.91 9.89
N ALA A 186 -15.02 -18.33 9.98
CA ALA A 186 -14.15 -18.48 8.82
C ALA A 186 -14.51 -19.76 8.03
N ASP A 187 -14.21 -19.77 6.73
CA ASP A 187 -14.39 -20.97 5.92
C ASP A 187 -13.35 -22.04 6.29
N LYS A 188 -13.73 -23.32 6.13
CA LYS A 188 -12.91 -24.49 6.45
C LYS A 188 -11.67 -24.59 5.55
N ASP A 189 -11.76 -24.02 4.36
CA ASP A 189 -10.67 -24.00 3.38
C ASP A 189 -9.61 -22.91 3.69
N VAL A 190 -9.82 -22.09 4.74
CA VAL A 190 -8.83 -21.09 5.19
C VAL A 190 -7.78 -21.74 6.11
N HIS A 191 -6.52 -21.69 5.68
CA HIS A 191 -5.39 -22.30 6.37
C HIS A 191 -5.11 -21.63 7.73
N PRO A 192 -4.77 -22.37 8.81
CA PRO A 192 -4.65 -21.80 10.16
C PRO A 192 -3.66 -20.63 10.33
N THR A 193 -2.59 -20.54 9.53
CA THR A 193 -1.70 -19.35 9.55
C THR A 193 -2.39 -18.12 8.94
N VAL A 194 -3.27 -18.30 7.95
CA VAL A 194 -4.05 -17.22 7.34
C VAL A 194 -5.15 -16.76 8.29
N LEU A 195 -5.79 -17.68 9.04
CA LEU A 195 -6.72 -17.33 10.13
C LEU A 195 -6.05 -16.41 11.16
N ALA A 196 -4.88 -16.79 11.66
CA ALA A 196 -4.12 -15.99 12.63
C ALA A 196 -3.73 -14.61 12.07
N LEU A 197 -3.25 -14.56 10.82
CA LEU A 197 -2.89 -13.30 10.14
C LEU A 197 -4.10 -12.39 9.94
N GLY A 198 -5.24 -12.93 9.52
CA GLY A 198 -6.48 -12.16 9.34
C GLY A 198 -6.95 -11.52 10.64
N GLN A 199 -6.84 -12.24 11.77
CA GLN A 199 -7.11 -11.65 13.08
C GLN A 199 -6.09 -10.56 13.45
N GLN A 200 -4.79 -10.77 13.25
CA GLN A 200 -3.75 -9.76 13.51
C GLN A 200 -3.93 -8.48 12.67
N MET A 201 -4.41 -8.62 11.43
CA MET A 201 -4.80 -7.49 10.57
C MET A 201 -6.07 -6.80 11.08
N GLY A 202 -7.12 -7.57 11.41
CA GLY A 202 -8.41 -7.05 11.88
C GLY A 202 -8.40 -6.46 13.30
N THR A 203 -7.35 -6.70 14.09
CA THR A 203 -7.09 -6.06 15.39
C THR A 203 -6.02 -4.97 15.33
N PHE A 204 -5.49 -4.62 14.15
CA PHE A 204 -4.40 -3.66 13.95
C PHE A 204 -3.08 -4.02 14.65
N ALA A 205 -2.93 -5.25 15.16
CA ALA A 205 -1.66 -5.77 15.66
C ALA A 205 -0.57 -5.85 14.58
N ILE A 206 -0.96 -5.85 13.30
CA ILE A 206 -0.09 -5.61 12.14
C ILE A 206 -0.76 -4.54 11.27
N ASP A 207 -0.34 -3.28 11.41
CA ASP A 207 -0.92 -2.14 10.67
C ASP A 207 -0.16 -1.77 9.39
N GLU A 208 1.17 -1.60 9.46
CA GLU A 208 2.02 -1.11 8.36
C GLU A 208 1.92 -2.01 7.10
N SER A 209 1.72 -1.40 5.92
CA SER A 209 1.46 -2.09 4.65
C SER A 209 2.52 -3.13 4.27
N ILE A 210 3.80 -2.80 4.38
CA ILE A 210 4.92 -3.71 4.08
C ILE A 210 5.01 -4.88 5.07
N LEU A 211 4.68 -4.67 6.34
CA LEU A 211 4.66 -5.75 7.33
C LEU A 211 3.48 -6.70 7.07
N ARG A 212 2.32 -6.16 6.68
CA ARG A 212 1.16 -6.95 6.22
C ARG A 212 1.47 -7.74 4.95
N LEU A 213 2.16 -7.14 3.97
CA LEU A 213 2.66 -7.83 2.77
C LEU A 213 3.59 -8.99 3.15
N LYS A 214 4.63 -8.74 3.94
CA LYS A 214 5.63 -9.75 4.32
C LYS A 214 4.99 -10.92 5.08
N ALA A 215 4.08 -10.62 6.01
CA ALA A 215 3.33 -11.65 6.74
C ALA A 215 2.40 -12.46 5.82
N THR A 216 1.75 -11.82 4.83
CA THR A 216 0.89 -12.48 3.84
C THR A 216 1.69 -13.45 2.96
N LEU A 217 2.84 -13.03 2.45
CA LEU A 217 3.70 -13.88 1.64
C LEU A 217 4.24 -15.08 2.44
N LEU A 218 4.66 -14.88 3.70
CA LEU A 218 5.08 -15.97 4.58
C LEU A 218 3.92 -16.92 4.94
N ALA A 219 2.70 -16.42 5.07
CA ALA A 219 1.50 -17.24 5.26
C ALA A 219 1.20 -18.08 4.00
N PHE A 220 1.24 -17.49 2.81
CA PHE A 220 1.07 -18.20 1.54
C PHE A 220 2.16 -19.23 1.29
N LYS A 221 3.41 -18.98 1.70
CA LYS A 221 4.49 -19.98 1.62
C LYS A 221 4.10 -21.26 2.37
N LYS A 222 3.57 -21.14 3.60
CA LYS A 222 3.03 -22.30 4.35
C LYS A 222 1.83 -22.95 3.67
N VAL A 223 0.90 -22.16 3.11
CA VAL A 223 -0.25 -22.69 2.34
C VAL A 223 0.23 -23.57 1.18
N ILE A 224 1.18 -23.08 0.39
CA ILE A 224 1.77 -23.79 -0.77
C ILE A 224 2.51 -25.06 -0.33
N THR A 225 3.23 -25.03 0.80
CA THR A 225 3.84 -26.24 1.38
C THR A 225 2.80 -27.26 1.85
N SER A 226 1.67 -26.81 2.43
CA SER A 226 0.62 -27.68 2.98
C SER A 226 -0.37 -28.24 1.95
N TYR A 227 -0.49 -27.58 0.80
CA TYR A 227 -1.34 -27.97 -0.32
C TYR A 227 -0.92 -29.33 -0.92
N ASN A 228 -1.85 -30.09 -1.50
CA ASN A 228 -1.57 -31.21 -2.41
C ASN A 228 -2.61 -31.18 -3.55
N THR A 229 -2.22 -31.52 -4.78
CA THR A 229 -3.10 -31.44 -5.95
C THR A 229 -4.09 -32.60 -5.97
N PRO A 230 -5.41 -32.33 -6.07
CA PRO A 230 -6.40 -33.40 -6.16
C PRO A 230 -6.27 -34.17 -7.49
N PRO A 231 -6.58 -35.48 -7.50
CA PRO A 231 -6.43 -36.32 -8.68
C PRO A 231 -7.19 -35.75 -9.89
N GLY A 232 -6.57 -35.82 -11.08
CA GLY A 232 -7.11 -35.27 -12.33
C GLY A 232 -6.91 -33.77 -12.55
N ASN A 233 -6.27 -33.05 -11.62
CA ASN A 233 -5.91 -31.63 -11.78
C ASN A 233 -4.39 -31.44 -11.93
N THR A 234 -3.99 -30.24 -12.35
CA THR A 234 -2.60 -29.77 -12.30
C THR A 234 -2.48 -28.64 -11.27
N LEU A 235 -1.31 -28.48 -10.64
CA LEU A 235 -1.07 -27.48 -9.60
C LEU A 235 -1.46 -26.07 -10.07
N ALA A 236 -0.99 -25.64 -11.25
CA ALA A 236 -1.25 -24.30 -11.79
C ALA A 236 -2.75 -24.01 -11.99
N ARG A 237 -3.56 -25.03 -12.37
CA ARG A 237 -5.00 -24.88 -12.60
C ARG A 237 -5.81 -24.83 -11.31
N HIS A 238 -5.38 -25.54 -10.26
CA HIS A 238 -6.16 -25.72 -9.04
C HIS A 238 -5.73 -24.79 -7.88
N LEU A 239 -4.42 -24.56 -7.71
CA LEU A 239 -3.85 -23.79 -6.59
C LEU A 239 -4.41 -22.36 -6.50
N THR A 240 -4.49 -21.64 -7.62
CA THR A 240 -5.01 -20.27 -7.64
C THR A 240 -6.51 -20.18 -7.28
N PRO A 241 -7.44 -20.83 -8.00
CA PRO A 241 -8.87 -20.66 -7.76
C PRO A 241 -9.39 -21.34 -6.49
N HIS A 242 -8.85 -22.50 -6.08
CA HIS A 242 -9.43 -23.30 -4.99
C HIS A 242 -8.63 -23.22 -3.68
N VAL A 243 -7.40 -22.71 -3.69
CA VAL A 243 -6.57 -22.66 -2.48
C VAL A 243 -6.23 -21.22 -2.13
N LEU A 244 -5.61 -20.46 -3.04
CA LEU A 244 -5.16 -19.08 -2.77
C LEU A 244 -6.32 -18.09 -2.70
N ASN A 245 -7.33 -18.18 -3.57
CA ASN A 245 -8.48 -17.27 -3.56
C ASN A 245 -9.23 -17.26 -2.21
N PRO A 246 -9.63 -18.39 -1.60
CA PRO A 246 -10.23 -18.40 -0.26
C PRO A 246 -9.37 -17.70 0.82
N GLN A 247 -8.04 -17.83 0.76
CA GLN A 247 -7.15 -17.12 1.68
C GLN A 247 -7.23 -15.60 1.48
N ILE A 248 -7.19 -15.15 0.22
CA ILE A 248 -7.23 -13.73 -0.17
C ILE A 248 -8.57 -13.11 0.20
N GLU A 249 -9.66 -13.82 -0.04
CA GLU A 249 -11.03 -13.40 0.27
C GLU A 249 -11.22 -13.27 1.79
N TYR A 250 -10.76 -14.24 2.58
CA TYR A 250 -10.76 -14.14 4.05
C TYR A 250 -9.92 -12.96 4.56
N LEU A 251 -8.67 -12.80 4.08
CA LEU A 251 -7.83 -11.67 4.50
C LEU A 251 -8.46 -10.32 4.15
N THR A 252 -9.08 -10.20 2.96
CA THR A 252 -9.82 -9.01 2.52
C THR A 252 -11.05 -8.73 3.39
N ALA A 253 -11.77 -9.77 3.80
CA ALA A 253 -12.94 -9.65 4.68
C ALA A 253 -12.55 -9.24 6.12
N CYS A 254 -11.39 -9.69 6.62
CA CYS A 254 -10.83 -9.26 7.89
C CYS A 254 -10.31 -7.82 7.84
N ARG A 255 -9.55 -7.44 6.80
CA ARG A 255 -9.11 -6.05 6.59
C ARG A 255 -8.82 -5.74 5.11
N PRO A 256 -9.28 -4.61 4.56
CA PRO A 256 -9.01 -4.21 3.18
C PRO A 256 -7.52 -4.27 2.83
N MET A 257 -7.16 -4.96 1.74
CA MET A 257 -5.77 -5.16 1.35
C MET A 257 -5.08 -3.85 0.96
N CYS A 258 -3.85 -3.63 1.44
CA CYS A 258 -3.00 -2.53 0.94
C CYS A 258 -2.57 -2.79 -0.51
N PHE A 259 -2.13 -1.73 -1.20
CA PHE A 259 -1.74 -1.79 -2.61
C PHE A 259 -0.57 -2.76 -2.86
N SER A 260 0.41 -2.80 -1.95
CA SER A 260 1.51 -3.78 -1.92
C SER A 260 1.05 -5.24 -1.84
N MET A 261 0.09 -5.56 -0.97
CA MET A 261 -0.52 -6.90 -0.93
C MET A 261 -1.19 -7.25 -2.27
N GLY A 262 -1.96 -6.32 -2.84
CA GLY A 262 -2.62 -6.53 -4.14
C GLY A 262 -1.63 -6.77 -5.28
N ASN A 263 -0.55 -5.98 -5.34
CA ASN A 263 0.53 -6.12 -6.32
C ASN A 263 1.25 -7.47 -6.19
N ALA A 264 1.62 -7.87 -4.96
CA ALA A 264 2.28 -9.15 -4.73
C ALA A 264 1.36 -10.36 -4.97
N ILE A 265 0.06 -10.24 -4.71
CA ILE A 265 -0.93 -11.27 -5.07
C ILE A 265 -1.05 -11.42 -6.60
N ARG A 266 -1.04 -10.31 -7.36
CA ARG A 266 -1.00 -10.34 -8.82
C ARG A 266 0.26 -11.05 -9.32
N TRP A 267 1.43 -10.68 -8.78
CA TRP A 267 2.72 -11.30 -9.10
C TRP A 267 2.73 -12.81 -8.78
N LEU A 268 2.28 -13.22 -7.59
CA LEU A 268 2.27 -14.64 -7.19
C LEU A 268 1.34 -15.48 -8.09
N LYS A 269 0.16 -14.95 -8.43
CA LYS A 269 -0.75 -15.60 -9.39
C LYS A 269 -0.13 -15.74 -10.78
N LEU A 270 0.66 -14.74 -11.22
CA LEU A 270 1.43 -14.83 -12.46
C LEU A 270 2.50 -15.94 -12.37
N GLN A 271 3.25 -16.04 -11.27
CA GLN A 271 4.24 -17.12 -11.09
C GLN A 271 3.59 -18.51 -11.10
N VAL A 272 2.45 -18.68 -10.40
CA VAL A 272 1.68 -19.95 -10.44
C VAL A 272 1.22 -20.29 -11.87
N SER A 273 0.89 -19.29 -12.70
CA SER A 273 0.51 -19.50 -14.10
C SER A 273 1.69 -19.78 -15.06
N LYS A 274 2.92 -19.47 -14.65
CA LYS A 274 4.16 -19.76 -15.40
C LYS A 274 4.69 -21.19 -15.18
N ILE A 275 4.08 -21.97 -14.27
CA ILE A 275 4.49 -23.36 -13.98
C ILE A 275 4.02 -24.31 -15.08
N ASP A 276 4.95 -25.11 -15.58
CA ASP A 276 4.69 -26.16 -16.56
C ASP A 276 3.79 -27.27 -15.97
N PRO A 277 2.72 -27.70 -16.66
CA PRO A 277 1.88 -28.84 -16.25
C PRO A 277 2.62 -30.15 -15.97
N ASP A 278 3.75 -30.40 -16.66
CA ASP A 278 4.54 -31.62 -16.53
C ASP A 278 5.57 -31.56 -15.37
N PHE A 279 5.67 -30.42 -14.68
CA PHE A 279 6.62 -30.22 -13.59
C PHE A 279 6.16 -30.94 -12.30
N ALA A 280 7.09 -31.68 -11.68
CA ALA A 280 6.80 -32.44 -10.46
C ALA A 280 6.34 -31.52 -9.31
N GLU A 281 5.25 -31.89 -8.64
CA GLU A 281 4.59 -31.02 -7.65
C GLU A 281 5.52 -30.53 -6.54
N HIS A 282 6.43 -31.39 -6.05
CA HIS A 282 7.42 -31.03 -5.03
C HIS A 282 8.34 -29.89 -5.49
N GLU A 283 8.88 -29.99 -6.71
CA GLU A 283 9.76 -28.95 -7.27
C GLU A 283 8.95 -27.68 -7.64
N ALA A 284 7.69 -27.82 -8.08
CA ALA A 284 6.81 -26.67 -8.32
C ALA A 284 6.50 -25.89 -7.02
N LYS A 285 6.20 -26.60 -5.92
CA LYS A 285 6.03 -26.01 -4.57
C LYS A 285 7.30 -25.32 -4.10
N LYS A 286 8.45 -25.99 -4.25
CA LYS A 286 9.77 -25.46 -3.86
C LYS A 286 10.12 -24.19 -4.64
N LEU A 287 9.99 -24.21 -5.97
CA LEU A 287 10.22 -23.06 -6.85
C LEU A 287 9.34 -21.85 -6.47
N LEU A 288 8.07 -22.07 -6.13
CA LEU A 288 7.18 -21.01 -5.63
C LEU A 288 7.65 -20.46 -4.27
N CYS A 289 8.10 -21.32 -3.36
CA CYS A 289 8.60 -20.91 -2.06
C CYS A 289 9.90 -20.10 -2.17
N GLU A 290 10.84 -20.55 -3.01
CA GLU A 290 12.09 -19.85 -3.33
C GLU A 290 11.82 -18.51 -4.02
N SER A 291 10.85 -18.47 -4.96
CA SER A 291 10.40 -17.21 -5.59
C SER A 291 9.84 -16.22 -4.58
N ILE A 292 9.04 -16.68 -3.60
CA ILE A 292 8.50 -15.84 -2.52
C ILE A 292 9.62 -15.28 -1.63
N ASP A 293 10.62 -16.09 -1.28
CA ASP A 293 11.74 -15.64 -0.46
C ASP A 293 12.63 -14.64 -1.19
N ASN A 294 12.91 -14.87 -2.49
CA ASN A 294 13.63 -13.90 -3.34
C ASN A 294 12.85 -12.58 -3.44
N PHE A 295 11.53 -12.63 -3.63
CA PHE A 295 10.68 -11.42 -3.65
C PHE A 295 10.73 -10.65 -2.32
N ILE A 296 10.69 -11.33 -1.16
CA ILE A 296 10.83 -10.69 0.16
C ILE A 296 12.24 -10.11 0.36
N GLN A 297 13.27 -10.75 -0.20
CA GLN A 297 14.64 -10.26 -0.14
C GLN A 297 14.80 -8.99 -1.00
N GLU A 298 14.49 -9.07 -2.28
CA GLU A 298 14.70 -7.99 -3.26
C GLU A 298 13.72 -6.82 -3.08
N ARG A 299 12.41 -7.09 -3.16
CA ARG A 299 11.35 -6.06 -3.26
C ARG A 299 10.89 -5.49 -1.93
N ILE A 300 11.50 -5.93 -0.83
CA ILE A 300 11.29 -5.39 0.52
C ILE A 300 12.64 -5.16 1.18
N THR A 301 13.38 -6.24 1.47
CA THR A 301 14.52 -6.16 2.41
C THR A 301 15.72 -5.38 1.85
N MET A 302 16.03 -5.52 0.55
CA MET A 302 17.04 -4.71 -0.15
C MET A 302 16.50 -3.33 -0.52
N ALA A 303 15.22 -3.23 -0.89
CA ALA A 303 14.56 -1.95 -1.17
C ALA A 303 14.66 -0.98 0.02
N ASP A 304 14.39 -1.46 1.24
CA ASP A 304 14.60 -0.72 2.49
C ASP A 304 16.00 -0.10 2.56
N ILE A 305 17.04 -0.91 2.35
CA ILE A 305 18.45 -0.51 2.53
C ILE A 305 18.85 0.56 1.51
N VAL A 306 18.47 0.38 0.25
CA VAL A 306 18.78 1.36 -0.81
C VAL A 306 18.05 2.70 -0.58
N ILE A 307 16.82 2.67 -0.04
CA ILE A 307 16.10 3.89 0.37
C ILE A 307 16.78 4.54 1.59
N MET A 308 17.12 3.77 2.62
CA MET A 308 17.84 4.25 3.81
C MET A 308 19.13 4.98 3.42
N GLU A 309 19.95 4.38 2.55
CA GLU A 309 21.16 5.00 2.02
C GLU A 309 20.88 6.30 1.24
N GLN A 310 19.87 6.31 0.35
CA GLN A 310 19.54 7.50 -0.45
C GLN A 310 19.04 8.66 0.40
N VAL A 311 18.36 8.38 1.52
CA VAL A 311 17.95 9.40 2.48
C VAL A 311 19.14 9.86 3.35
N GLY A 312 19.97 8.93 3.83
CA GLY A 312 21.20 9.25 4.59
C GLY A 312 22.16 10.17 3.82
N LYS A 313 22.26 9.97 2.50
CA LYS A 313 23.01 10.83 1.57
C LYS A 313 22.41 12.25 1.42
N LYS A 314 21.14 12.47 1.79
CA LYS A 314 20.46 13.79 1.78
C LYS A 314 20.39 14.46 3.16
N ILE A 315 20.62 13.73 4.24
CA ILE A 315 20.74 14.27 5.60
C ILE A 315 22.13 14.92 5.77
N ARG A 316 22.15 16.16 6.23
CA ARG A 316 23.34 16.95 6.57
C ARG A 316 23.48 17.02 8.09
N ASP A 317 24.70 17.29 8.56
CA ASP A 317 24.90 17.62 9.96
C ASP A 317 24.31 19.00 10.29
N GLY A 318 23.66 19.10 11.44
CA GLY A 318 22.85 20.24 11.85
C GLY A 318 21.38 20.19 11.41
N ASP A 319 20.98 19.29 10.50
CA ASP A 319 19.59 19.23 9.99
C ASP A 319 18.56 19.01 11.11
N VAL A 320 17.42 19.70 10.99
CA VAL A 320 16.20 19.40 11.73
C VAL A 320 15.23 18.65 10.82
N LEU A 321 14.82 17.43 11.19
CA LEU A 321 13.95 16.57 10.41
C LEU A 321 12.55 16.50 11.04
N LEU A 322 11.49 16.73 10.28
CA LEU A 322 10.11 16.55 10.76
C LEU A 322 9.48 15.29 10.16
N ILE A 323 8.86 14.49 11.03
CA ILE A 323 8.30 13.16 10.78
C ILE A 323 6.82 13.15 11.15
N HIS A 324 6.01 12.38 10.42
CA HIS A 324 4.62 12.07 10.76
C HIS A 324 4.48 10.67 11.36
N GLY A 325 3.98 10.57 12.60
CA GLY A 325 3.70 9.31 13.31
C GLY A 325 4.92 8.40 13.45
N ARG A 326 4.73 7.10 13.22
CA ARG A 326 5.80 6.11 13.08
C ARG A 326 5.63 5.31 11.78
N SER A 327 6.76 5.08 11.11
CA SER A 327 6.94 4.12 10.02
C SER A 327 8.24 3.36 10.27
N THR A 328 8.26 2.05 10.04
CA THR A 328 9.45 1.20 10.23
C THR A 328 10.56 1.55 9.23
N LEU A 329 10.23 2.01 8.01
CA LEU A 329 11.19 2.52 7.04
C LEU A 329 11.86 3.81 7.53
N ILE A 330 11.07 4.75 8.06
CA ILE A 330 11.57 6.00 8.65
C ILE A 330 12.44 5.72 9.87
N GLU A 331 11.98 4.87 10.80
CA GLU A 331 12.71 4.50 12.02
C GLU A 331 14.09 3.91 11.68
N ARG A 332 14.14 2.94 10.76
CA ARG A 332 15.39 2.33 10.30
C ARG A 332 16.30 3.32 9.58
N THR A 333 15.73 4.24 8.79
CA THR A 333 16.49 5.28 8.08
C THR A 333 17.18 6.25 9.05
N LEU A 334 16.46 6.75 10.06
CA LEU A 334 17.02 7.65 11.06
C LEU A 334 18.08 6.95 11.92
N LEU A 335 17.81 5.71 12.36
CA LEU A 335 18.78 4.90 13.11
C LEU A 335 20.02 4.53 12.27
N GLY A 336 19.87 4.32 10.96
CA GLY A 336 20.97 4.07 10.03
C GLY A 336 21.86 5.30 9.88
N ALA A 337 21.30 6.43 9.46
CA ALA A 337 22.02 7.69 9.28
C ALA A 337 22.76 8.12 10.56
N TYR A 338 22.16 7.94 11.75
CA TYR A 338 22.83 8.29 13.01
C TYR A 338 24.01 7.36 13.34
N LYS A 339 23.93 6.05 13.00
CA LYS A 339 25.04 5.09 13.13
C LYS A 339 26.16 5.36 12.13
N GLU A 340 25.84 5.87 10.94
CA GLU A 340 26.80 6.42 9.96
C GLU A 340 27.46 7.73 10.42
N GLY A 341 27.12 8.23 11.61
CA GLY A 341 27.76 9.36 12.27
C GLY A 341 26.98 10.67 12.18
N LYS A 342 25.97 10.77 11.31
CA LYS A 342 25.20 12.01 11.06
C LYS A 342 24.64 12.61 12.35
N LYS A 343 24.66 13.94 12.45
CA LYS A 343 24.17 14.72 13.62
C LYS A 343 22.99 15.59 13.23
N PHE A 344 21.80 15.13 13.55
CA PHE A 344 20.52 15.80 13.28
C PHE A 344 19.61 15.74 14.51
N SER A 345 18.49 16.46 14.47
CA SER A 345 17.42 16.34 15.48
C SER A 345 16.06 16.13 14.82
N VAL A 346 15.09 15.59 15.56
CA VAL A 346 13.83 15.09 15.00
C VAL A 346 12.62 15.70 15.70
N PHE A 347 11.75 16.37 14.94
CA PHE A 347 10.37 16.66 15.33
C PHE A 347 9.47 15.49 14.91
N ILE A 348 8.65 14.97 15.82
CA ILE A 348 7.62 13.97 15.52
C ILE A 348 6.26 14.62 15.77
N VAL A 349 5.50 14.84 14.70
CA VAL A 349 4.08 15.20 14.76
C VAL A 349 3.28 13.91 14.65
N ASP A 350 2.27 13.72 15.50
CA ASP A 350 1.57 12.45 15.62
C ASP A 350 0.05 12.61 15.54
N ASP A 351 -0.64 11.55 15.13
CA ASP A 351 -2.09 11.51 15.12
C ASP A 351 -2.60 11.40 16.58
N PRO A 352 -3.48 12.31 17.05
CA PRO A 352 -3.90 12.37 18.44
C PRO A 352 -4.67 11.13 18.92
N TYR A 353 -5.17 10.32 17.99
CA TYR A 353 -5.94 9.09 18.23
C TYR A 353 -5.12 7.81 18.18
N ALA A 354 -4.01 7.79 17.41
CA ALA A 354 -3.18 6.60 17.20
C ALA A 354 -1.84 6.64 17.94
N ARG A 355 -1.26 7.84 18.12
CA ARG A 355 -0.07 8.11 18.96
C ARG A 355 1.16 7.21 18.73
N THR A 356 1.32 6.73 17.50
CA THR A 356 2.37 5.77 17.09
C THR A 356 3.78 6.35 17.16
N GLY A 357 3.91 7.67 16.99
CA GLY A 357 5.16 8.41 17.10
C GLY A 357 5.76 8.41 18.52
N GLN A 358 4.99 8.02 19.56
CA GLN A 358 5.54 7.84 20.90
C GLN A 358 6.57 6.72 20.97
N ASP A 359 6.36 5.63 20.23
CA ASP A 359 7.31 4.51 20.22
C ASP A 359 8.54 4.83 19.37
N LEU A 360 8.36 5.57 18.27
CA LEU A 360 9.48 6.14 17.52
C LEU A 360 10.31 7.09 18.41
N ALA A 361 9.66 7.96 19.18
CA ALA A 361 10.33 8.89 20.09
C ALA A 361 11.18 8.15 21.15
N LYS A 362 10.63 7.08 21.75
CA LYS A 362 11.37 6.21 22.69
C LYS A 362 12.60 5.60 22.00
N THR A 363 12.41 4.96 20.85
CA THR A 363 13.49 4.27 20.09
C THR A 363 14.62 5.22 19.70
N LEU A 364 14.31 6.40 19.16
CA LEU A 364 15.30 7.39 18.76
C LEU A 364 16.01 8.03 19.97
N THR A 365 15.28 8.27 21.07
CA THR A 365 15.88 8.80 22.32
C THR A 365 16.85 7.80 22.95
N VAL A 366 16.51 6.50 22.95
CA VAL A 366 17.41 5.42 23.41
C VAL A 366 18.66 5.30 22.53
N ALA A 367 18.55 5.62 21.24
CA ALA A 367 19.71 5.72 20.34
C ALA A 367 20.54 7.01 20.54
N GLY A 368 20.13 7.94 21.42
CA GLY A 368 20.81 9.19 21.69
C GLY A 368 20.53 10.32 20.70
N ILE A 369 19.50 10.20 19.86
CA ILE A 369 19.05 11.24 18.94
C ILE A 369 18.18 12.25 19.71
N LYS A 370 18.39 13.56 19.48
CA LYS A 370 17.53 14.60 20.06
C LYS A 370 16.15 14.57 19.39
N VAL A 371 15.11 14.26 20.16
CA VAL A 371 13.71 14.21 19.71
C VAL A 371 12.87 15.28 20.42
N THR A 372 11.97 15.93 19.69
CA THR A 372 10.82 16.66 20.23
C THR A 372 9.54 16.00 19.72
N TYR A 373 8.62 15.66 20.62
CA TYR A 373 7.37 14.97 20.30
C TYR A 373 6.15 15.90 20.46
N CYS A 374 5.29 15.92 19.45
CA CYS A 374 4.05 16.69 19.38
C CYS A 374 2.89 15.70 19.15
N GLY A 375 2.05 15.50 20.16
CA GLY A 375 0.98 14.49 20.15
C GLY A 375 -0.29 14.88 19.38
N ASP A 376 -0.24 15.98 18.66
CA ASP A 376 -1.24 16.52 17.75
C ASP A 376 -0.58 17.54 16.79
N PHE A 377 -1.38 18.16 15.93
CA PHE A 377 -0.95 19.18 14.95
C PHE A 377 -0.85 20.60 15.55
N GLY A 378 -0.94 20.74 16.88
CA GLY A 378 -0.73 21.99 17.60
C GLY A 378 0.65 22.57 17.32
N GLY A 379 0.69 23.83 16.90
CA GLY A 379 1.95 24.50 16.55
C GLY A 379 2.63 23.98 15.29
N LEU A 380 2.00 23.12 14.48
CA LEU A 380 2.56 22.51 13.25
C LEU A 380 3.38 23.49 12.41
N ARG A 381 2.84 24.69 12.14
CA ARG A 381 3.50 25.72 11.33
C ARG A 381 4.86 26.15 11.90
N SER A 382 4.99 26.27 13.23
CA SER A 382 6.26 26.58 13.88
C SER A 382 7.26 25.44 13.73
N HIS A 383 6.84 24.20 14.01
CA HIS A 383 7.69 23.02 13.86
C HIS A 383 8.19 22.82 12.41
N ILE A 384 7.33 23.10 11.42
CA ILE A 384 7.69 23.12 9.99
C ILE A 384 8.65 24.28 9.68
N GLN A 385 8.45 25.48 10.24
CA GLN A 385 9.38 26.60 10.04
C GLN A 385 10.78 26.32 10.62
N GLU A 386 10.88 25.59 11.72
CA GLU A 386 12.14 25.13 12.32
C GLU A 386 12.79 23.94 11.57
N ALA A 387 12.00 23.04 10.96
CA ALA A 387 12.52 21.88 10.23
C ALA A 387 13.25 22.25 8.92
N ASP A 388 14.40 21.65 8.64
CA ASP A 388 15.08 21.73 7.33
C ASP A 388 14.41 20.87 6.26
N LYS A 389 13.92 19.69 6.65
CA LYS A 389 13.36 18.68 5.75
C LYS A 389 12.23 17.93 6.43
N ILE A 390 11.23 17.54 5.65
CA ILE A 390 10.11 16.71 6.10
C ILE A 390 10.23 15.35 5.41
N LEU A 391 10.20 14.26 6.17
CA LEU A 391 10.22 12.90 5.66
C LEU A 391 8.86 12.23 5.95
N LEU A 392 8.13 11.88 4.89
CA LEU A 392 6.85 11.18 4.99
C LEU A 392 6.98 9.77 4.41
N SER A 393 6.34 8.79 5.06
CA SER A 393 6.24 7.42 4.53
C SER A 393 5.01 7.33 3.64
N ALA A 394 5.18 6.89 2.40
CA ALA A 394 4.06 6.56 1.52
C ALA A 394 3.54 5.15 1.84
N GLU A 395 2.23 5.00 1.95
CA GLU A 395 1.54 3.70 1.99
C GLU A 395 1.20 3.24 0.55
N SER A 396 1.15 4.18 -0.40
CA SER A 396 1.17 3.96 -1.84
C SER A 396 1.53 5.24 -2.60
N MET A 397 1.98 5.11 -3.85
CA MET A 397 2.03 6.23 -4.79
C MET A 397 1.13 5.92 -5.98
N PHE A 398 0.20 6.83 -6.29
CA PHE A 398 -0.69 6.75 -7.45
C PHE A 398 0.02 7.17 -8.73
N ASN A 399 -0.48 6.71 -9.87
CA ASN A 399 0.07 6.95 -11.21
C ASN A 399 0.07 8.44 -11.64
N ASN A 400 -0.70 9.30 -10.95
CA ASN A 400 -0.65 10.77 -11.10
C ASN A 400 0.40 11.47 -10.22
N GLY A 401 1.22 10.71 -9.49
CA GLY A 401 2.23 11.22 -8.56
C GLY A 401 1.70 11.67 -7.20
N SER A 402 0.42 11.45 -6.89
CA SER A 402 -0.13 11.72 -5.55
C SER A 402 0.26 10.59 -4.59
N MET A 403 0.63 10.95 -3.36
CA MET A 403 0.97 10.00 -2.30
C MET A 403 -0.28 9.61 -1.52
N TYR A 404 -0.48 8.33 -1.28
CA TYR A 404 -1.38 7.80 -0.26
C TYR A 404 -0.60 7.70 1.05
N GLY A 405 -1.00 8.46 2.08
CA GLY A 405 -0.32 8.53 3.37
C GLY A 405 -1.28 8.27 4.53
N ARG A 406 -0.76 8.26 5.76
CA ARG A 406 -1.61 8.24 6.98
C ARG A 406 -2.30 9.59 7.13
N SER A 407 -3.56 9.61 7.57
CA SER A 407 -4.38 10.82 7.71
C SER A 407 -3.63 11.94 8.45
N GLY A 408 -3.44 13.09 7.81
CA GLY A 408 -2.62 14.21 8.30
C GLY A 408 -1.30 14.39 7.54
N SER A 409 -0.91 13.44 6.69
CA SER A 409 0.27 13.57 5.82
C SER A 409 0.08 14.67 4.77
N CYS A 410 -1.16 14.85 4.28
CA CYS A 410 -1.50 15.93 3.38
C CYS A 410 -1.46 17.30 4.09
N ASP A 411 -1.96 17.40 5.32
CA ASP A 411 -1.95 18.66 6.10
C ASP A 411 -0.52 19.15 6.35
N ILE A 412 0.40 18.24 6.69
CA ILE A 412 1.83 18.53 6.83
C ILE A 412 2.42 19.01 5.50
N ALA A 413 2.11 18.33 4.39
CA ALA A 413 2.66 18.67 3.08
C ALA A 413 2.12 20.01 2.52
N VAL A 414 0.86 20.34 2.79
CA VAL A 414 0.25 21.64 2.46
C VAL A 414 0.93 22.75 3.26
N ALA A 415 0.98 22.63 4.58
CA ALA A 415 1.61 23.62 5.46
C ALA A 415 3.11 23.81 5.15
N ALA A 416 3.82 22.74 4.78
CA ALA A 416 5.21 22.78 4.33
C ALA A 416 5.40 23.62 3.06
N LYS A 417 4.49 23.43 2.08
CA LYS A 417 4.54 24.14 0.80
C LYS A 417 4.36 25.65 0.98
N GLU A 418 3.48 26.08 1.89
CA GLU A 418 3.25 27.50 2.19
C GLU A 418 4.49 28.22 2.73
N VAL A 419 5.35 27.54 3.49
CA VAL A 419 6.61 28.10 4.02
C VAL A 419 7.85 27.60 3.27
N GLY A 420 7.68 27.02 2.08
CA GLY A 420 8.77 26.67 1.16
C GLY A 420 9.68 25.51 1.61
N LYS A 421 9.23 24.65 2.53
CA LYS A 421 10.03 23.55 3.10
C LYS A 421 9.91 22.27 2.25
N PRO A 422 11.01 21.53 2.03
CA PRO A 422 11.01 20.36 1.16
C PRO A 422 10.36 19.14 1.85
N VAL A 423 9.37 18.56 1.17
CA VAL A 423 8.67 17.33 1.57
C VAL A 423 9.19 16.17 0.73
N ILE A 424 9.77 15.18 1.40
CA ILE A 424 10.36 13.99 0.78
C ILE A 424 9.50 12.78 1.14
N ALA A 425 8.89 12.15 0.14
CA ALA A 425 8.17 10.90 0.30
C ALA A 425 9.15 9.72 0.16
N LEU A 426 9.10 8.77 1.09
CA LEU A 426 9.82 7.50 1.01
C LEU A 426 8.81 6.42 0.58
N CYS A 427 9.12 5.66 -0.46
CA CYS A 427 8.24 4.62 -1.00
C CYS A 427 9.06 3.47 -1.61
N GLU A 428 8.82 2.24 -1.19
CA GLU A 428 9.27 1.03 -1.88
C GLU A 428 8.49 0.89 -3.20
N THR A 429 9.11 0.42 -4.28
CA THR A 429 8.40 0.36 -5.57
C THR A 429 7.19 -0.59 -5.57
N ILE A 430 7.15 -1.57 -4.67
CA ILE A 430 6.01 -2.48 -4.54
C ILE A 430 4.72 -1.78 -4.04
N ASN A 431 4.85 -0.60 -3.43
CA ASN A 431 3.74 0.25 -3.02
C ASN A 431 3.20 1.16 -4.15
N ILE A 432 3.85 1.24 -5.33
CA ILE A 432 3.35 2.03 -6.48
C ILE A 432 2.14 1.34 -7.13
N THR A 433 1.17 2.11 -7.63
CA THR A 433 -0.02 1.56 -8.31
C THR A 433 -0.39 2.29 -9.61
N GLU A 434 -0.88 1.52 -10.60
CA GLU A 434 -1.46 2.01 -11.87
C GLU A 434 -2.68 2.93 -11.65
N ARG A 435 -3.32 2.83 -10.49
CA ARG A 435 -4.53 3.58 -10.12
C ARG A 435 -4.24 5.08 -9.97
N VAL A 436 -5.31 5.86 -10.11
CA VAL A 436 -5.33 7.32 -9.92
C VAL A 436 -6.47 7.66 -8.97
N THR A 437 -6.25 8.63 -8.07
CA THR A 437 -7.30 9.36 -7.36
C THR A 437 -6.90 10.83 -7.23
N THR A 438 -7.89 11.69 -7.02
CA THR A 438 -7.74 13.13 -6.78
C THR A 438 -8.15 13.54 -5.35
N ASP A 439 -8.61 12.56 -4.56
CA ASP A 439 -9.25 12.77 -3.27
C ASP A 439 -8.92 11.65 -2.28
N SER A 440 -9.26 11.88 -1.01
CA SER A 440 -9.08 10.93 0.10
C SER A 440 -10.29 10.03 0.36
N VAL A 441 -11.28 9.94 -0.54
CA VAL A 441 -12.54 9.20 -0.30
C VAL A 441 -12.82 8.09 -1.33
N THR A 442 -12.14 8.08 -2.47
CA THR A 442 -12.21 7.03 -3.49
C THR A 442 -11.55 5.73 -3.03
N TYR A 443 -10.41 5.83 -2.34
CA TYR A 443 -9.71 4.72 -1.70
C TYR A 443 -9.39 5.11 -0.26
N ASN A 444 -10.05 4.49 0.72
CA ASN A 444 -9.72 4.69 2.14
C ASN A 444 -10.26 3.54 3.01
N GLU A 445 -9.83 3.54 4.28
CA GLU A 445 -10.28 2.66 5.35
C GLU A 445 -10.81 3.52 6.52
N ILE A 446 -11.97 3.14 7.06
CA ILE A 446 -12.56 3.77 8.24
C ILE A 446 -12.05 3.07 9.51
N ASP A 447 -11.69 3.87 10.51
CA ASP A 447 -11.35 3.43 11.86
C ASP A 447 -12.56 2.74 12.53
N PRO A 448 -12.51 1.43 12.82
CA PRO A 448 -13.64 0.72 13.44
C PRO A 448 -13.86 1.08 14.91
N GLU A 449 -12.90 1.70 15.60
CA GLU A 449 -13.07 2.16 16.99
C GLU A 449 -13.55 3.61 17.05
N ARG A 450 -13.59 4.30 15.90
CA ARG A 450 -14.00 5.71 15.77
C ARG A 450 -14.93 5.91 14.58
N SER A 451 -15.96 5.06 14.48
CA SER A 451 -17.05 5.16 13.52
C SER A 451 -18.40 5.21 14.22
N SER A 452 -19.22 6.20 13.87
CA SER A 452 -20.55 6.41 14.46
C SER A 452 -21.48 7.11 13.45
N ALA A 453 -22.78 7.05 13.72
CA ALA A 453 -23.79 7.70 12.87
C ALA A 453 -23.65 9.23 12.73
N ALA A 454 -22.87 9.89 13.60
CA ALA A 454 -22.64 11.33 13.58
C ALA A 454 -21.25 11.73 13.04
N ALA A 455 -20.24 10.88 13.20
CA ALA A 455 -18.86 11.12 12.77
C ALA A 455 -18.08 9.81 12.64
N PHE A 456 -17.16 9.76 11.69
CA PHE A 456 -16.21 8.66 11.51
C PHE A 456 -14.81 9.21 11.17
N ARG A 457 -13.76 8.44 11.49
CA ARG A 457 -12.36 8.75 11.15
C ARG A 457 -11.89 7.94 9.95
N LEU A 458 -11.24 8.61 8.99
CA LEU A 458 -10.44 7.98 7.94
C LEU A 458 -9.03 7.68 8.47
N LEU A 459 -8.42 6.58 8.05
CA LEU A 459 -7.06 6.21 8.48
C LEU A 459 -5.97 6.79 7.57
N PHE A 460 -6.32 7.15 6.33
CA PHE A 460 -5.39 7.58 5.30
C PHE A 460 -5.82 8.89 4.63
N ASP A 461 -4.91 9.53 3.90
CA ASP A 461 -5.20 10.66 3.01
C ASP A 461 -4.47 10.54 1.66
N THR A 462 -4.92 11.33 0.69
CA THR A 462 -4.24 11.53 -0.59
C THR A 462 -3.57 12.91 -0.59
N THR A 463 -2.24 12.94 -0.63
CA THR A 463 -1.43 14.16 -0.77
C THR A 463 -1.14 14.42 -2.26
N PRO A 464 -1.66 15.49 -2.90
CA PRO A 464 -1.41 15.76 -4.31
C PRO A 464 0.06 16.02 -4.63
N ALA A 465 0.50 15.57 -5.80
CA ALA A 465 1.90 15.62 -6.29
C ALA A 465 2.59 17.00 -6.11
N GLN A 466 1.84 18.11 -6.23
CA GLN A 466 2.36 19.48 -6.13
C GLN A 466 2.91 19.88 -4.75
N TYR A 467 2.50 19.18 -3.68
CA TYR A 467 2.97 19.42 -2.31
C TYR A 467 4.22 18.60 -1.97
N LEU A 468 4.49 17.55 -2.75
CA LEU A 468 5.67 16.70 -2.62
C LEU A 468 6.84 17.30 -3.42
N SER A 469 8.04 17.30 -2.84
CA SER A 469 9.25 17.82 -3.51
C SER A 469 10.04 16.71 -4.22
N MET A 470 9.98 15.49 -3.70
CA MET A 470 10.72 14.33 -4.20
C MET A 470 10.08 13.04 -3.70
N VAL A 471 10.15 11.97 -4.49
CA VAL A 471 9.91 10.59 -4.04
C VAL A 471 11.24 9.85 -4.08
N ILE A 472 11.57 9.10 -3.03
CA ILE A 472 12.76 8.25 -2.94
C ILE A 472 12.32 6.79 -2.92
N THR A 473 12.87 6.04 -3.86
CA THR A 473 12.62 4.60 -4.08
C THR A 473 13.95 3.87 -4.22
N GLU A 474 13.95 2.54 -4.16
CA GLU A 474 15.13 1.74 -4.41
C GLU A 474 15.68 1.87 -5.85
N LEU A 475 14.84 2.30 -6.81
CA LEU A 475 15.26 2.63 -8.19
C LEU A 475 15.83 4.04 -8.33
N GLY A 476 15.78 4.86 -7.28
CA GLY A 476 16.34 6.21 -7.25
C GLY A 476 15.39 7.27 -6.68
N SER A 477 15.91 8.50 -6.65
CA SER A 477 15.16 9.72 -6.32
C SER A 477 14.52 10.30 -7.58
N VAL A 478 13.19 10.48 -7.59
CA VAL A 478 12.43 11.01 -8.73
C VAL A 478 11.52 12.18 -8.35
N GLN A 479 11.05 12.92 -9.34
CA GLN A 479 9.90 13.82 -9.15
C GLN A 479 8.61 13.00 -8.95
N PRO A 480 7.64 13.45 -8.14
CA PRO A 480 6.41 12.70 -7.88
C PRO A 480 5.64 12.33 -9.16
N THR A 481 5.59 13.23 -10.13
CA THR A 481 4.97 13.03 -11.46
C THR A 481 5.67 11.99 -12.34
N SER A 482 6.89 11.58 -12.01
CA SER A 482 7.67 10.56 -12.74
C SER A 482 7.58 9.16 -12.13
N VAL A 483 6.73 8.94 -11.11
CA VAL A 483 6.51 7.62 -10.52
C VAL A 483 5.91 6.62 -11.53
N SER A 484 5.15 7.11 -12.52
CA SER A 484 4.64 6.35 -13.66
C SER A 484 5.76 5.68 -14.49
N ASP A 485 6.90 6.35 -14.69
CA ASP A 485 8.06 5.78 -15.37
C ASP A 485 8.79 4.71 -14.53
N LEU A 486 8.71 4.78 -13.19
CA LEU A 486 9.20 3.70 -12.34
C LEU A 486 8.30 2.47 -12.48
N LEU A 487 6.97 2.65 -12.48
CA LEU A 487 6.01 1.57 -12.63
C LEU A 487 6.21 0.79 -13.95
N ARG A 488 6.38 1.51 -15.07
CA ARG A 488 6.70 0.91 -16.37
C ARG A 488 7.99 0.07 -16.36
N LYS A 489 9.06 0.55 -15.71
CA LYS A 489 10.33 -0.21 -15.57
C LYS A 489 10.16 -1.49 -14.75
N LEU A 490 9.19 -1.56 -13.85
CA LEU A 490 8.88 -2.78 -13.10
C LEU A 490 8.11 -3.78 -13.98
N GLU A 491 7.17 -3.30 -14.80
CA GLU A 491 6.42 -4.14 -15.75
C GLU A 491 7.34 -4.73 -16.84
N GLU A 492 8.32 -3.95 -17.32
CA GLU A 492 9.37 -4.40 -18.25
C GLU A 492 10.34 -5.45 -17.63
N SER A 493 10.20 -5.77 -16.34
CA SER A 493 11.11 -6.63 -15.55
C SER A 493 10.43 -7.84 -14.88
N ASN A 494 9.20 -8.22 -15.29
CA ASN A 494 8.40 -9.31 -14.67
C ASN A 494 7.86 -10.36 -15.65
#